data_AF-A0A2E8K293-F1
#
_entry.id   AF-A0A2E8K293-F1
#
_cell.length_a   1.000
_cell.length_b   1.000
_cell.length_c   1.000
_cell.angle_alpha   90.00
_cell.angle_beta   90.00
_cell.angle_gamma   90.00
#
_symmetry.space_group_name_H-M   'P 1'
#
loop_
_entity.id
_entity.type
_entity.pdbx_description
1 polymer ?
#
loop_
_entity_poly.entity_id
_entity_poly.type
_entity_poly.pdbx_seq_one_letter_code
_entity_poly.pdbx_strand_id
1 'polypeptide(L)'
;MADQAHLKHIKDTVDRVKGKMRITKVVATRAVKTKQGDFFAGMSAAWDTVQDDAGGMGADTDISTDTADSAASGMTLVEAQVAHILLSMEASIGAHRAALSDGAISESRFDDKVKHLKRNALAHLSRILPKPEAQAMVDSAAQVA
;
A
#
# COMPACT_ATOMS: atom_id res chain seq x y z
N MET A 1 26.76 -17.62 -19.86
CA MET A 1 25.53 -17.01 -20.41
C MET A 1 24.38 -17.89 -19.98
N ALA A 2 23.37 -17.36 -19.30
CA ALA A 2 22.23 -18.17 -18.87
C ALA A 2 21.46 -18.66 -20.11
N ASP A 3 21.12 -19.94 -20.13
CA ASP A 3 20.33 -20.58 -21.19
C ASP A 3 18.98 -19.86 -21.36
N GLN A 4 18.62 -19.49 -22.59
CA GLN A 4 17.36 -18.81 -22.90
C GLN A 4 16.13 -19.63 -22.45
N ALA A 5 16.21 -20.96 -22.51
CA ALA A 5 15.15 -21.84 -22.04
C ALA A 5 14.98 -21.74 -20.51
N HIS A 6 16.09 -21.65 -19.78
CA HIS A 6 16.10 -21.48 -18.34
C HIS A 6 15.53 -20.11 -17.92
N LEU A 7 15.90 -19.03 -18.62
CA LEU A 7 15.36 -17.69 -18.36
C LEU A 7 13.85 -17.61 -18.60
N LYS A 8 13.35 -18.27 -19.66
CA LYS A 8 11.92 -18.36 -19.94
C LYS A 8 11.18 -19.12 -18.83
N HIS A 9 11.69 -20.27 -18.42
CA HIS A 9 11.09 -21.05 -17.33
C HIS A 9 11.00 -20.26 -16.02
N ILE A 10 12.04 -19.50 -15.67
CA ILE A 10 12.03 -18.61 -14.49
C ILE A 10 10.93 -17.56 -14.63
N LYS A 11 10.86 -16.88 -15.78
CA LYS A 11 9.86 -15.83 -16.03
C LYS A 11 8.44 -16.38 -15.90
N ASP A 12 8.14 -17.50 -16.57
CA ASP A 12 6.82 -18.13 -16.55
C ASP A 12 6.42 -18.55 -15.13
N THR A 13 7.39 -19.05 -14.35
CA THR A 13 7.17 -19.41 -12.95
C THR A 13 6.87 -18.19 -12.09
N VAL A 14 7.64 -17.11 -12.25
CA VAL A 14 7.44 -15.85 -11.52
C VAL A 14 6.07 -15.25 -11.85
N ASP A 15 5.69 -15.21 -13.13
CA ASP A 15 4.42 -14.64 -13.57
C ASP A 15 3.23 -15.47 -13.05
N ARG A 16 3.36 -16.81 -13.06
CA ARG A 16 2.37 -17.71 -12.45
C ARG A 16 2.21 -17.47 -10.94
N VAL A 17 3.31 -17.35 -10.20
CA VAL A 17 3.27 -17.10 -8.74
C VAL A 17 2.67 -15.73 -8.46
N LYS A 18 3.09 -14.68 -9.17
CA LYS A 18 2.54 -13.33 -9.04
C LYS A 18 1.04 -13.28 -9.30
N GLY A 19 0.55 -14.00 -10.30
CA GLY A 19 -0.89 -14.05 -10.63
C GLY A 19 -1.76 -14.68 -9.53
N LYS A 20 -1.18 -15.63 -8.76
CA LYS A 20 -1.87 -16.32 -7.66
C LYS A 20 -1.71 -15.63 -6.30
N MET A 21 -0.80 -14.67 -6.18
CA MET A 21 -0.56 -13.98 -4.92
C MET A 21 -1.74 -13.05 -4.59
N ARG A 22 -2.14 -13.07 -3.32
CA ARG A 22 -3.18 -12.20 -2.75
C ARG A 22 -2.62 -11.51 -1.52
N ILE A 23 -2.83 -10.20 -1.42
CA ILE A 23 -2.32 -9.37 -0.34
C ILE A 23 -3.53 -8.79 0.41
N THR A 24 -3.59 -9.01 1.72
CA THR A 24 -4.77 -8.63 2.54
C THR A 24 -4.54 -7.37 3.36
N LYS A 25 -3.28 -7.02 3.63
CA LYS A 25 -2.90 -5.87 4.45
C LYS A 25 -1.64 -5.20 3.91
N VAL A 26 -1.63 -3.88 3.92
CA VAL A 26 -0.44 -3.07 3.65
C VAL A 26 -0.15 -2.21 4.87
N VAL A 27 1.12 -2.11 5.26
CA VAL A 27 1.59 -1.33 6.40
C VAL A 27 2.71 -0.40 5.94
N ALA A 28 2.71 0.84 6.44
CA ALA A 28 3.78 1.79 6.23
C ALA A 28 4.08 2.56 7.53
N THR A 29 5.38 2.67 7.86
CA THR A 29 5.85 3.40 9.04
C THR A 29 6.92 4.39 8.64
N ARG A 30 6.84 5.61 9.19
CA ARG A 30 7.78 6.70 8.93
C ARG A 30 8.18 7.42 10.20
N ALA A 31 9.38 7.97 10.15
CA ALA A 31 9.98 8.76 11.22
C ALA A 31 10.60 10.04 10.65
N VAL A 32 10.37 11.16 11.33
CA VAL A 32 11.03 12.46 11.07
C VAL A 32 11.95 12.73 12.24
N LYS A 33 13.27 12.75 11.96
CA LYS A 33 14.30 13.05 12.95
C LYS A 33 14.53 14.55 13.02
N THR A 34 14.50 15.12 14.23
CA THR A 34 14.79 16.55 14.46
C THR A 34 15.74 16.72 15.64
N LYS A 35 16.21 17.96 15.88
CA LYS A 35 17.01 18.25 17.07
C LYS A 35 16.21 18.18 18.38
N GLN A 36 14.88 18.29 18.29
CA GLN A 36 13.97 18.30 19.45
C GLN A 36 13.37 16.92 19.75
N GLY A 37 13.67 15.92 18.92
CA GLY A 37 13.17 14.56 19.08
C GLY A 37 12.76 13.93 17.74
N ASP A 38 12.26 12.70 17.86
CA ASP A 38 11.85 11.87 16.74
C ASP A 38 10.33 11.76 16.69
N PHE A 39 9.76 12.04 15.52
CA PHE A 39 8.31 11.98 15.30
C PHE A 39 7.97 10.79 14.42
N PHE A 40 7.03 9.95 14.85
CA PHE A 40 6.68 8.72 14.17
C PHE A 40 5.22 8.73 13.72
N ALA A 41 4.95 8.10 12.58
CA ALA A 41 3.61 7.76 12.15
C ALA A 41 3.61 6.36 11.52
N GLY A 42 2.67 5.53 11.95
CA GLY A 42 2.40 4.21 11.39
C GLY A 42 0.98 4.19 10.85
N MET A 43 0.80 3.67 9.64
CA MET A 43 -0.50 3.50 9.01
C MET A 43 -0.62 2.08 8.49
N SER A 44 -1.83 1.53 8.55
CA SER A 44 -2.16 0.24 7.96
C SER A 44 -3.51 0.31 7.28
N ALA A 45 -3.58 -0.22 6.06
CA ALA A 45 -4.83 -0.42 5.34
C ALA A 45 -5.08 -1.93 5.23
N ALA A 46 -6.22 -2.37 5.77
CA ALA A 46 -6.78 -3.68 5.45
C ALA A 46 -7.59 -3.53 4.17
N TRP A 47 -7.47 -4.48 3.25
CA TRP A 47 -8.38 -4.53 2.11
C TRP A 47 -9.77 -4.90 2.60
N ASP A 48 -10.81 -4.24 2.08
CA ASP A 48 -12.19 -4.53 2.44
C ASP A 48 -12.54 -5.93 1.93
N THR A 49 -12.27 -6.88 2.81
CA THR A 49 -12.47 -8.29 2.62
C THR A 49 -13.65 -8.58 3.51
N VAL A 50 -14.83 -8.75 2.92
CA VAL A 50 -15.89 -9.46 3.62
C VAL A 50 -15.35 -10.89 3.77
N GLN A 51 -14.62 -11.14 4.85
CA GLN A 51 -14.51 -12.49 5.34
C GLN A 51 -15.90 -12.80 5.88
N ASP A 52 -16.68 -13.53 5.08
CA ASP A 52 -17.89 -14.17 5.57
C ASP A 52 -17.46 -15.30 6.51
N ASP A 53 -16.87 -14.92 7.64
CA ASP A 53 -16.57 -15.81 8.75
C ASP A 53 -17.90 -16.01 9.49
N ALA A 54 -18.87 -16.61 8.80
CA ALA A 54 -20.00 -17.29 9.42
C ALA A 54 -19.50 -18.57 10.12
N GLY A 55 -18.45 -18.45 10.92
CA GLY A 55 -17.99 -19.44 11.88
C GLY A 55 -18.89 -19.42 13.13
N GLY A 56 -20.20 -19.52 12.93
CA GLY A 56 -21.12 -19.89 14.00
C GLY A 56 -20.80 -21.32 14.46
N MET A 57 -21.06 -21.63 15.73
CA MET A 57 -20.90 -22.99 16.28
C MET A 57 -21.60 -24.02 15.39
N GLY A 58 -20.83 -24.79 14.61
CA GLY A 58 -21.36 -25.78 13.64
C GLY A 58 -20.57 -25.93 12.33
N ALA A 59 -19.58 -25.07 12.06
CA ALA A 59 -18.81 -25.05 10.80
C ALA A 59 -17.89 -26.28 10.54
N ASP A 60 -17.88 -27.30 11.41
CA ASP A 60 -17.14 -28.55 11.19
C ASP A 60 -17.90 -29.57 10.31
N THR A 61 -19.08 -29.21 9.79
CA THR A 61 -19.96 -30.17 9.09
C THR A 61 -20.07 -29.97 7.57
N ASP A 62 -19.35 -29.01 6.98
CA ASP A 62 -19.43 -28.78 5.53
C ASP A 62 -18.06 -28.84 4.84
N ILE A 63 -17.63 -30.06 4.54
CA ILE A 63 -16.48 -30.38 3.67
C ILE A 63 -16.82 -30.14 2.18
N SER A 64 -17.76 -29.23 1.86
CA SER A 64 -18.13 -28.92 0.48
C SER A 64 -18.30 -27.44 0.15
N THR A 65 -17.77 -26.52 0.95
CA THR A 65 -17.63 -25.12 0.50
C THR A 65 -16.47 -25.01 -0.47
N ASP A 66 -16.81 -24.72 -1.73
CA ASP A 66 -15.89 -24.44 -2.83
C ASP A 66 -14.74 -23.54 -2.40
N THR A 67 -13.52 -24.06 -2.55
CA THR A 67 -12.25 -23.34 -2.31
C THR A 67 -12.06 -22.12 -3.22
N ALA A 68 -13.01 -21.84 -4.10
CA ALA A 68 -13.06 -20.67 -4.96
C ALA A 68 -13.52 -19.39 -4.24
N ASP A 69 -14.39 -19.49 -3.23
CA ASP A 69 -15.03 -18.31 -2.63
C ASP A 69 -14.17 -17.63 -1.56
N SER A 70 -13.33 -18.38 -0.82
CA SER A 70 -12.32 -17.76 0.07
C SER A 70 -11.12 -17.14 -0.67
N ALA A 71 -10.93 -17.44 -1.96
CA ALA A 71 -9.79 -16.96 -2.75
C ALA A 71 -10.03 -15.58 -3.41
N ALA A 72 -11.25 -15.04 -3.34
CA ALA A 72 -11.64 -13.77 -3.96
C ALA A 72 -11.27 -12.52 -3.13
N SER A 73 -10.81 -12.69 -1.88
CA SER A 73 -10.77 -11.63 -0.87
C SER A 73 -9.36 -11.04 -0.66
N GLY A 74 -8.69 -10.55 -1.71
CA GLY A 74 -7.39 -9.90 -1.52
C GLY A 74 -6.89 -9.09 -2.71
N MET A 75 -6.01 -8.13 -2.44
CA MET A 75 -5.39 -7.27 -3.45
C MET A 75 -4.50 -8.10 -4.38
N THR A 76 -4.56 -7.78 -5.67
CA THR A 76 -3.52 -8.08 -6.64
C THR A 76 -2.21 -7.39 -6.25
N LEU A 77 -1.10 -7.83 -6.85
CA LEU A 77 0.20 -7.21 -6.62
C LEU A 77 0.21 -5.72 -7.00
N VAL A 78 -0.47 -5.35 -8.08
CA VAL A 78 -0.53 -3.94 -8.54
C VAL A 78 -1.30 -3.09 -7.53
N GLU A 79 -2.47 -3.55 -7.08
CA GLU A 79 -3.28 -2.85 -6.08
C GLU A 79 -2.51 -2.67 -4.77
N ALA A 80 -1.80 -3.71 -4.31
CA ALA A 80 -0.99 -3.61 -3.10
C ALA A 80 0.18 -2.63 -3.25
N GLN A 81 0.80 -2.55 -4.44
CA GLN A 81 1.85 -1.57 -4.71
C GLN A 81 1.29 -0.13 -4.68
N VAL A 82 0.13 0.08 -5.28
CA VAL A 82 -0.58 1.37 -5.26
C VAL A 82 -0.94 1.75 -3.82
N ALA A 83 -1.57 0.84 -3.07
CA ALA A 83 -1.91 1.03 -1.67
C ALA A 83 -0.67 1.34 -0.83
N HIS A 84 0.45 0.66 -1.05
CA HIS A 84 1.70 0.91 -0.34
C HIS A 84 2.26 2.31 -0.60
N ILE A 85 2.22 2.78 -1.84
CA ILE A 85 2.70 4.13 -2.19
C ILE A 85 1.85 5.19 -1.48
N LEU A 86 0.52 5.07 -1.54
CA LEU A 86 -0.40 6.01 -0.89
C LEU A 86 -0.23 5.99 0.63
N LEU A 87 -0.23 4.81 1.23
CA LEU A 87 -0.07 4.65 2.67
C LEU A 87 1.28 5.18 3.17
N SER A 88 2.35 4.98 2.39
CA SER A 88 3.68 5.50 2.71
C SER A 88 3.77 7.02 2.61
N MET A 89 3.08 7.62 1.64
CA MET A 89 2.95 9.07 1.52
C MET A 89 2.24 9.62 2.75
N GLU A 90 1.09 9.06 3.12
CA GLU A 90 0.31 9.52 4.27
C GLU A 90 1.06 9.32 5.59
N ALA A 91 1.72 8.18 5.80
CA ALA A 91 2.58 7.99 6.97
C ALA A 91 3.70 9.04 7.02
N SER A 92 4.27 9.42 5.88
CA SER A 92 5.29 10.47 5.83
C SER A 92 4.70 11.85 6.20
N ILE A 93 3.54 12.18 5.65
CA ILE A 93 2.82 13.44 5.97
C ILE A 93 2.46 13.48 7.44
N GLY A 94 1.93 12.38 8.00
CA GLY A 94 1.58 12.27 9.42
C GLY A 94 2.78 12.51 10.35
N ALA A 95 3.94 11.93 10.03
CA ALA A 95 5.15 12.17 10.81
C ALA A 95 5.63 13.63 10.73
N HIS A 96 5.51 14.26 9.57
CA HIS A 96 5.82 15.68 9.40
C HIS A 96 4.80 16.60 10.08
N ARG A 97 3.52 16.20 10.11
CA ARG A 97 2.46 16.93 10.80
C ARG A 97 2.69 16.90 12.31
N ALA A 98 3.05 15.75 12.87
CA ALA A 98 3.42 15.64 14.29
C ALA A 98 4.60 16.56 14.62
N ALA A 99 5.64 16.59 13.78
CA ALA A 99 6.77 17.49 13.94
C ALA A 99 6.39 18.99 13.84
N LEU A 100 5.41 19.34 13.01
CA LEU A 100 4.90 20.71 12.91
C LEU A 100 4.10 21.08 14.16
N SER A 101 3.19 20.21 14.60
CA SER A 101 2.35 20.43 15.78
C SER A 101 3.15 20.60 17.06
N ASP A 102 4.30 19.92 17.17
CA ASP A 102 5.22 20.08 18.30
C ASP A 102 6.15 21.32 18.17
N GLY A 103 6.11 22.02 17.03
CA GLY A 103 6.96 23.18 16.76
C GLY A 103 8.39 22.86 16.31
N ALA A 104 8.69 21.60 16.01
CA ALA A 104 10.02 21.14 15.59
C ALA A 104 10.38 21.47 14.13
N ILE A 105 9.39 21.80 13.32
CA ILE A 105 9.57 22.33 11.96
C ILE A 105 8.67 23.55 11.73
N SER A 106 9.04 24.41 10.79
CA SER A 106 8.19 25.53 10.35
C SER A 106 7.07 25.06 9.43
N GLU A 107 6.00 25.85 9.35
CA GLU A 107 4.88 25.64 8.42
C GLU A 107 5.34 25.61 6.96
N SER A 108 6.23 26.54 6.57
CA SER A 108 6.83 26.55 5.22
C SER A 108 7.56 25.24 4.89
N ARG A 109 8.29 24.68 5.86
CA ARG A 109 9.02 23.41 5.68
C ARG A 109 8.06 22.23 5.58
N PHE A 110 6.95 22.27 6.33
CA PHE A 110 5.90 21.27 6.23
C PHE A 110 5.25 21.28 4.83
N ASP A 111 4.82 22.45 4.35
CA ASP A 111 4.15 22.60 3.06
C ASP A 111 5.01 22.15 1.88
N ASP A 112 6.28 22.57 1.86
CA ASP A 112 7.23 22.15 0.83
C ASP A 112 7.43 20.63 0.83
N LYS A 113 7.45 20.03 2.02
CA LYS A 113 7.61 18.59 2.15
C LYS A 113 6.37 17.83 1.69
N VAL A 114 5.17 18.31 2.01
CA VAL A 114 3.91 17.73 1.52
C VAL A 114 3.86 17.76 -0.01
N LYS A 115 4.17 18.91 -0.62
CA LYS A 115 4.22 19.04 -2.09
C LYS A 115 5.21 18.06 -2.71
N HIS A 116 6.40 17.92 -2.12
CA HIS A 116 7.42 16.99 -2.59
C HIS A 116 6.97 15.53 -2.48
N LEU A 117 6.37 15.14 -1.34
CA LEU A 117 5.87 13.78 -1.12
C LEU A 117 4.77 13.40 -2.11
N LYS A 118 3.81 14.30 -2.34
CA LYS A 118 2.73 14.12 -3.34
C LYS A 118 3.29 13.96 -4.75
N ARG A 119 4.23 14.82 -5.16
CA ARG A 119 4.88 14.73 -6.48
C ARG A 119 5.62 13.40 -6.66
N ASN A 120 6.33 12.95 -5.63
CA ASN A 120 7.03 11.67 -5.69
C ASN A 120 6.07 10.49 -5.77
N ALA A 121 4.99 10.49 -4.98
CA ALA A 121 3.96 9.45 -5.03
C ALA A 121 3.37 9.35 -6.45
N LEU A 122 3.01 10.47 -7.06
CA LEU A 122 2.53 10.53 -8.45
C LEU A 122 3.54 9.94 -9.45
N ALA A 123 4.82 10.29 -9.32
CA ALA A 123 5.87 9.78 -10.19
C ALA A 123 6.06 8.26 -10.05
N HIS A 124 5.89 7.71 -8.85
CA HIS A 124 5.94 6.27 -8.63
C HIS A 124 4.68 5.57 -9.15
N LEU A 125 3.49 6.13 -8.91
CA LEU A 125 2.23 5.59 -9.42
C LEU A 125 2.20 5.58 -10.94
N SER A 126 2.73 6.62 -11.60
CA SER A 126 2.79 6.71 -13.07
C SER A 126 3.71 5.66 -13.73
N ARG A 127 4.54 4.95 -12.95
CA ARG A 127 5.34 3.80 -13.43
C ARG A 127 4.57 2.48 -13.36
N ILE A 128 3.48 2.45 -12.60
CA ILE A 128 2.66 1.28 -12.32
C ILE A 128 1.34 1.38 -13.07
N LEU A 129 0.78 2.58 -13.17
CA LEU A 129 -0.52 2.90 -13.75
C LEU A 129 -0.40 3.95 -14.87
N PRO A 130 -1.38 4.01 -15.79
CA PRO A 130 -1.56 5.15 -16.68
C PRO A 130 -1.63 6.49 -15.92
N LYS A 131 -1.06 7.55 -16.52
CA LYS A 131 -0.94 8.87 -15.88
C LYS A 131 -2.27 9.48 -15.37
N PRO A 132 -3.40 9.39 -16.10
CA PRO A 132 -4.68 9.93 -15.61
C PRO A 132 -5.17 9.23 -14.33
N GLU A 133 -5.06 7.91 -14.26
CA GLU A 133 -5.47 7.11 -13.09
C GLU A 133 -4.57 7.40 -11.88
N ALA A 134 -3.27 7.53 -12.11
CA ALA A 134 -2.30 7.89 -11.07
C ALA A 134 -2.63 9.26 -10.43
N GLN A 135 -3.05 10.25 -11.22
CA GLN A 135 -3.40 11.57 -10.72
C GLN A 135 -4.67 11.54 -9.85
N ALA A 136 -5.73 10.88 -10.33
CA ALA A 136 -6.98 10.74 -9.60
C ALA A 136 -6.79 10.08 -8.21
N MET A 137 -5.92 9.07 -8.12
CA MET A 137 -5.60 8.39 -6.86
C MET A 137 -4.91 9.32 -5.86
N VAL A 138 -3.97 10.17 -6.31
CA VAL A 138 -3.28 11.13 -5.45
C VAL A 138 -4.25 12.21 -4.94
N ASP A 139 -5.12 12.70 -5.81
CA ASP A 139 -6.09 13.74 -5.44
C ASP A 139 -7.13 13.22 -4.44
N SER A 140 -7.59 11.97 -4.59
CA SER A 140 -8.49 11.33 -3.61
C SER A 140 -7.83 11.15 -2.25
N ALA A 141 -6.57 10.70 -2.19
CA ALA A 141 -5.85 10.56 -0.93
C ALA A 141 -5.63 11.91 -0.24
N ALA A 142 -5.41 12.97 -1.03
CA ALA A 142 -5.18 14.32 -0.53
C ALA A 142 -6.42 15.01 0.08
N GLN A 143 -7.64 14.54 -0.20
CA GLN A 143 -8.87 15.11 0.35
C GLN A 143 -9.23 14.59 1.75
N VAL A 144 -8.57 13.52 2.21
CA VAL A 144 -8.84 12.86 3.51
C VAL A 144 -7.85 13.30 4.60
N ALA A 145 -6.76 13.98 4.23
CA ALA A 145 -5.67 14.40 5.12
C ALA A 145 -5.77 15.86 5.56
#